data_AF-A0A7S2UYN4-F1
#
_entry.id   AF-A0A7S2UYN4-F1
#
_cell.length_a   1.000
_cell.length_b   1.000
_cell.length_c   1.000
_cell.angle_alpha   90.00
_cell.angle_beta   90.00
_cell.angle_gamma   90.00
#
_symmetry.space_group_name_H-M   'P 1'
#
loop_
_entity.id
_entity.type
_entity.pdbx_description
1 polymer ?
#
loop_
_entity_poly.entity_id
_entity_poly.type
_entity_poly.pdbx_seq_one_letter_code
_entity_poly.pdbx_strand_id
1 'polypeptide(L)'
;TFWLRRSLIDHDLLSLQKISPYIPPDDPVGAVAGLAAGAGREVDMEVSPSSSPPSTSAAPPKQGDDPSPEPPSPPLTRPTHLVLDGVALANLEILRNSHDGGEKGSLWAHLNRCQTAFGRRLLREWVCRPLVRVGDIGRRQEGVG
;
A
#
# COMPACT_ATOMS: atom_id res chain seq x y z
N THR A 1 -2.23 19.83 11.66
CA THR A 1 -3.39 20.39 12.40
C THR A 1 -3.51 21.91 12.35
N PHE A 2 -2.41 22.68 12.28
CA PHE A 2 -2.45 24.16 12.28
C PHE A 2 -3.42 24.78 11.27
N TRP A 3 -3.33 24.38 10.00
CA TRP A 3 -4.19 24.94 8.94
C TRP A 3 -5.67 24.58 9.09
N LEU A 4 -5.98 23.35 9.53
CA LEU A 4 -7.35 22.92 9.78
C LEU A 4 -8.00 23.71 10.91
N ARG A 5 -7.24 23.96 11.99
CA ARG A 5 -7.69 24.75 13.13
C ARG A 5 -7.86 26.23 12.76
N ARG A 6 -6.96 26.78 11.93
CA ARG A 6 -7.10 28.14 11.39
C ARG A 6 -8.33 28.30 10.50
N SER A 7 -8.74 27.23 9.81
CA SER A 7 -9.96 27.17 9.02
C SER A 7 -11.21 26.75 9.81
N LEU A 8 -11.09 26.51 11.13
CA LEU A 8 -12.18 26.12 12.03
C LEU A 8 -12.92 24.83 11.63
N ILE A 9 -12.24 23.88 10.98
CA ILE A 9 -12.79 22.58 10.53
C ILE A 9 -12.08 21.38 11.16
N ASP A 10 -11.22 21.61 12.15
CA ASP A 10 -10.42 20.57 12.79
C ASP A 10 -11.27 19.60 13.62
N HIS A 11 -12.23 20.10 14.40
CA HIS A 11 -13.10 19.25 15.20
C HIS A 11 -13.91 18.27 14.33
N ASP A 12 -14.55 18.77 13.27
CA ASP A 12 -15.39 17.97 12.37
C ASP A 12 -14.58 16.91 11.62
N LEU A 13 -13.38 17.25 11.13
CA LEU A 13 -12.56 16.30 10.37
C LEU A 13 -11.84 15.28 11.26
N LEU A 14 -11.34 15.69 12.43
CA LEU A 14 -10.59 14.79 13.32
C LEU A 14 -11.52 13.87 14.13
N SER A 15 -12.74 14.30 14.45
CA SER A 15 -13.73 13.45 15.13
C SER A 15 -14.17 12.24 14.29
N LEU A 16 -14.03 12.30 12.97
CA LEU A 16 -14.28 11.16 12.09
C LEU A 16 -13.32 9.99 12.34
N GLN A 17 -12.15 10.24 12.95
CA GLN A 17 -11.12 9.22 13.23
C GLN A 17 -10.68 8.42 11.99
N LYS A 18 -10.84 9.01 10.79
CA LYS A 18 -10.42 8.41 9.51
C LYS A 18 -9.03 8.90 9.14
N ILE A 19 -8.01 8.24 9.69
CA ILE A 19 -6.60 8.51 9.36
C ILE A 19 -6.01 7.24 8.75
N SER A 20 -5.57 7.34 7.49
CA SER A 20 -4.86 6.27 6.80
C SER A 20 -3.47 6.78 6.40
N PRO A 21 -2.38 6.06 6.72
CA PRO A 21 -1.05 6.48 6.34
C PRO A 21 -0.89 6.40 4.82
N TYR A 22 -0.29 7.43 4.22
CA TYR A 22 0.14 7.34 2.83
C TYR A 22 1.36 6.42 2.76
N ILE A 23 1.22 5.32 2.02
CA ILE A 23 2.30 4.40 1.72
C ILE A 23 2.67 4.59 0.25
N PRO A 24 3.91 5.03 -0.06
CA PRO A 24 4.36 5.15 -1.43
C PRO A 24 4.23 3.82 -2.18
N PRO A 25 3.80 3.82 -3.44
CA PRO A 25 3.58 2.59 -4.21
C PRO A 25 4.88 1.82 -4.50
N ASP A 26 6.03 2.50 -4.45
CA ASP A 26 7.37 1.94 -4.68
C ASP A 26 8.06 1.45 -3.39
N ASP A 27 7.46 1.65 -2.21
CA ASP A 27 8.09 1.29 -0.94
C ASP A 27 7.75 -0.17 -0.54
N PRO A 28 8.69 -1.13 -0.67
CA PRO A 28 8.43 -2.52 -0.32
C PRO A 28 8.24 -2.74 1.19
N VAL A 29 8.75 -1.83 2.04
CA VAL A 29 8.68 -1.91 3.51
C VAL A 29 7.40 -1.25 4.02
N GLY A 30 6.97 -0.13 3.43
CA GLY A 30 5.69 0.49 3.74
C GLY A 30 4.49 -0.41 3.39
N ALA A 31 4.59 -1.16 2.28
CA ALA A 31 3.52 -2.05 1.82
C ALA A 31 3.19 -3.19 2.81
N VAL A 32 4.18 -3.74 3.51
CA VAL A 32 3.96 -4.80 4.53
C VAL A 32 3.28 -4.24 5.78
N ALA A 33 3.63 -3.03 6.21
CA ALA A 33 3.01 -2.38 7.37
C ALA A 33 1.54 -2.00 7.09
N GLY A 34 1.23 -1.55 5.87
CA GLY A 34 -0.14 -1.21 5.46
C GLY A 34 -1.10 -2.39 5.38
N LEU A 35 -0.61 -3.57 4.97
CA LEU A 35 -1.42 -4.79 4.95
C LEU A 35 -1.75 -5.28 6.37
N ALA A 36 -0.79 -5.20 7.30
CA ALA A 36 -0.99 -5.60 8.69
C ALA A 36 -1.99 -4.72 9.43
N ALA A 37 -2.04 -3.42 9.12
CA ALA A 37 -2.99 -2.48 9.73
C ALA A 37 -4.46 -2.71 9.32
N GLY A 38 -4.73 -3.52 8.29
CA GLY A 38 -6.08 -3.85 7.81
C GLY A 38 -6.63 -5.19 8.32
N ALA A 39 -5.86 -5.99 9.05
CA ALA A 39 -6.23 -7.33 9.48
C ALA A 39 -6.29 -7.43 11.01
N GLY A 40 -7.37 -6.92 11.60
CA GLY A 40 -7.75 -7.33 12.95
C GLY A 40 -8.32 -8.74 12.93
N ARG A 41 -7.63 -9.69 13.58
CA ARG A 41 -8.21 -10.76 14.42
C ARG A 41 -7.13 -11.52 15.17
N GLU A 42 -7.26 -11.48 16.49
CA GLU A 42 -6.55 -12.26 17.50
C GLU A 42 -6.68 -13.76 17.26
N VAL A 43 -5.61 -14.50 17.59
CA VAL A 43 -5.70 -15.82 18.21
C VAL A 43 -4.53 -15.95 19.17
N ASP A 44 -4.85 -15.84 20.46
CA ASP A 44 -4.04 -16.29 21.57
C ASP A 44 -3.78 -17.80 21.46
N MET A 45 -2.53 -18.20 21.63
CA MET A 45 -2.20 -19.57 21.95
C MET A 45 -1.08 -19.54 23.00
N GLU A 46 -1.50 -19.60 24.26
CA GLU A 46 -0.63 -19.85 25.40
C GLU A 46 0.13 -21.17 25.23
N VAL A 47 1.45 -21.14 25.48
CA VAL A 47 2.18 -22.29 26.03
C VAL A 47 3.07 -21.78 27.16
N SER A 48 2.73 -22.21 28.37
CA SER A 48 3.48 -22.02 29.62
C SER A 48 4.72 -22.95 29.71
N PRO A 49 5.68 -22.68 30.63
CA PRO A 49 7.09 -23.02 30.47
C PRO A 49 7.52 -24.29 31.22
N SER A 50 8.64 -24.91 30.81
CA SER A 50 9.32 -25.95 31.61
C SER A 50 10.85 -25.80 31.63
N SER A 51 11.37 -25.62 32.86
CA SER A 51 12.70 -25.94 33.45
C SER A 51 13.60 -26.93 32.66
N SER A 52 14.94 -26.93 32.64
CA SER A 52 16.04 -26.38 33.48
C SER A 52 17.40 -26.66 32.74
N PRO A 53 18.56 -26.13 33.18
CA PRO A 53 19.83 -26.12 32.42
C PRO A 53 20.75 -27.34 32.71
N PRO A 54 21.87 -27.50 31.97
CA PRO A 54 23.16 -27.43 32.66
C PRO A 54 24.31 -26.73 31.91
N SER A 55 25.22 -26.18 32.72
CA SER A 55 26.53 -25.61 32.40
C SER A 55 27.50 -26.60 31.75
N THR A 56 28.44 -26.14 30.91
CA THR A 56 29.92 -26.29 31.08
C THR A 56 30.70 -25.74 29.87
N SER A 57 31.60 -24.80 30.17
CA SER A 57 32.96 -24.56 29.63
C SER A 57 33.25 -24.71 28.13
N ALA A 58 33.61 -23.60 27.47
CA ALA A 58 34.94 -23.34 26.88
C ALA A 58 34.87 -22.29 25.74
N ALA A 59 35.60 -21.18 25.87
CA ALA A 59 36.09 -20.36 24.75
C ALA A 59 37.59 -20.67 24.58
N PRO A 60 38.21 -20.71 23.37
CA PRO A 60 38.45 -19.54 22.48
C PRO A 60 38.53 -19.93 20.96
N PRO A 61 39.10 -19.17 19.99
CA PRO A 61 39.52 -17.76 19.91
C PRO A 61 38.80 -16.94 18.81
N LYS A 62 39.03 -15.62 18.81
CA LYS A 62 38.58 -14.67 17.78
C LYS A 62 39.58 -14.57 16.62
N GLN A 63 39.13 -14.84 15.38
CA GLN A 63 39.74 -14.42 14.11
C GLN A 63 38.74 -14.86 13.03
N GLY A 64 38.08 -14.05 12.21
CA GLY A 64 38.47 -12.89 11.41
C GLY A 64 37.68 -13.05 10.10
N ASP A 65 36.98 -12.00 9.66
CA ASP A 65 36.23 -11.91 8.41
C ASP A 65 34.93 -12.75 8.26
N ASP A 66 34.02 -12.67 9.23
CA ASP A 66 32.60 -12.93 8.91
C ASP A 66 32.01 -11.67 8.25
N PRO A 67 31.38 -11.76 7.06
CA PRO A 67 30.53 -10.67 6.61
C PRO A 67 29.46 -10.50 7.68
N SER A 68 29.38 -9.31 8.28
CA SER A 68 28.28 -8.92 9.17
C SER A 68 26.99 -9.54 8.64
N PRO A 69 26.23 -10.31 9.44
CA PRO A 69 25.00 -10.91 8.95
C PRO A 69 24.13 -9.75 8.49
N GLU A 70 24.04 -9.55 7.18
CA GLU A 70 23.10 -8.58 6.64
C GLU A 70 21.75 -9.00 7.21
N PRO A 71 21.03 -8.06 7.86
CA PRO A 71 19.73 -8.38 8.41
C PRO A 71 18.91 -9.04 7.30
N PRO A 72 18.21 -10.16 7.58
CA PRO A 72 17.49 -10.90 6.55
C PRO A 72 16.65 -9.91 5.77
N SER A 73 16.97 -9.77 4.48
CA SER A 73 16.26 -8.85 3.60
C SER A 73 14.77 -9.11 3.75
N PRO A 74 13.95 -8.10 4.11
CA PRO A 74 12.55 -8.30 4.43
C PRO A 74 11.86 -9.03 3.27
N PRO A 75 10.88 -9.91 3.55
CA PRO A 75 10.23 -10.69 2.51
C PRO A 75 9.70 -9.75 1.44
N LEU A 76 10.20 -9.93 0.21
CA LEU A 76 9.78 -9.15 -0.96
C LEU A 76 8.29 -9.44 -1.21
N THR A 77 7.45 -8.58 -0.67
CA THR A 77 6.00 -8.68 -0.85
C THR A 77 5.70 -8.35 -2.30
N ARG A 78 5.07 -9.29 -3.01
CA ARG A 78 4.70 -9.07 -4.41
C ARG A 78 3.78 -7.86 -4.51
N PRO A 79 4.08 -6.90 -5.40
CA PRO A 79 3.26 -5.70 -5.57
C PRO A 79 1.81 -6.09 -5.87
N THR A 80 0.89 -5.34 -5.30
CA THR A 80 -0.56 -5.54 -5.50
C THR A 80 -1.09 -4.78 -6.71
N HIS A 81 -0.41 -3.68 -7.06
CA HIS A 81 -0.78 -2.78 -8.13
C HIS A 81 0.44 -2.39 -8.96
N LEU A 82 0.20 -1.98 -10.21
CA LEU A 82 1.21 -1.40 -11.08
C LEU A 82 1.54 0.00 -10.58
N VAL A 83 2.83 0.30 -10.46
CA VAL A 83 3.30 1.65 -10.16
C VAL A 83 3.29 2.47 -11.44
N LEU A 84 2.54 3.56 -11.42
CA LEU A 84 2.53 4.59 -12.46
C LEU A 84 3.02 5.89 -11.84
N ASP A 85 4.16 6.39 -12.30
CA ASP A 85 4.72 7.66 -11.86
C ASP A 85 4.01 8.84 -12.53
N GLY A 86 4.30 10.05 -12.06
CA GLY A 86 3.67 11.27 -12.60
C GLY A 86 3.92 11.45 -14.10
N VAL A 87 5.09 11.03 -14.58
CA VAL A 87 5.46 11.13 -16.00
C VAL A 87 4.67 10.14 -16.85
N ALA A 88 4.56 8.88 -16.44
CA ALA A 88 3.74 7.90 -17.15
C ALA A 88 2.26 8.29 -17.17
N LEU A 89 1.71 8.79 -16.05
CA LEU A 89 0.31 9.24 -15.99
C LEU A 89 0.00 10.37 -16.98
N ALA A 90 0.96 11.27 -17.20
CA ALA A 90 0.83 12.37 -18.16
C ALA A 90 1.03 11.89 -19.60
N ASN A 91 2.12 11.17 -19.88
CA ASN A 91 2.47 10.71 -21.23
C ASN A 91 1.43 9.75 -21.82
N LEU A 92 0.79 8.94 -20.97
CA LEU A 92 -0.28 8.02 -21.37
C LEU A 92 -1.67 8.67 -21.34
N GLU A 93 -1.76 9.97 -21.04
CA GLU A 93 -3.01 10.73 -20.97
C GLU A 93 -4.10 10.02 -20.16
N ILE A 94 -3.71 9.49 -18.99
CA ILE A 94 -4.57 8.60 -18.20
C ILE A 94 -5.80 9.36 -17.68
N LEU A 95 -5.58 10.56 -17.13
CA LEU A 95 -6.64 11.38 -16.52
C LEU A 95 -7.00 12.60 -17.37
N ARG A 96 -6.00 13.25 -17.96
CA ARG A 96 -6.12 14.49 -18.72
C ARG A 96 -5.33 14.36 -20.01
N ASN A 97 -5.80 15.02 -21.06
CA ASN A 97 -5.07 15.14 -22.32
C ASN A 97 -3.89 16.13 -22.17
N SER A 98 -2.94 16.07 -23.11
CA SER A 98 -1.79 16.99 -23.16
C SER A 98 -2.06 18.27 -23.97
N HIS A 99 -3.19 18.36 -24.68
CA HIS A 99 -3.49 19.48 -25.59
C HIS A 99 -4.04 20.71 -24.86
N ASP A 100 -5.05 20.54 -24.00
CA ASP A 100 -5.70 21.60 -23.24
C ASP A 100 -5.79 21.32 -21.73
N GLY A 101 -5.26 20.18 -21.28
CA GLY A 101 -5.31 19.76 -19.88
C GLY A 101 -6.70 19.31 -19.41
N GLY A 102 -7.67 19.24 -20.32
CA GLY A 102 -9.01 18.74 -20.08
C GLY A 102 -9.07 17.22 -20.06
N GLU A 103 -10.25 16.69 -19.72
CA GLU A 103 -10.47 15.23 -19.74
C GLU A 103 -10.79 14.72 -21.15
N LYS A 104 -11.28 15.58 -22.05
CA LYS A 104 -11.71 15.15 -23.39
C LYS A 104 -10.52 14.55 -24.16
N GLY A 105 -10.66 13.30 -24.62
CA GLY A 105 -9.58 12.60 -25.31
C GLY A 105 -8.64 11.81 -24.40
N SER A 106 -8.77 11.91 -23.08
CA SER A 106 -8.02 11.06 -22.13
C SER A 106 -8.66 9.67 -21.99
N LEU A 107 -7.88 8.69 -21.49
CA LEU A 107 -8.39 7.36 -21.15
C LEU A 107 -9.58 7.46 -20.17
N TRP A 108 -9.46 8.35 -19.18
CA TRP A 108 -10.51 8.62 -18.20
C TRP A 108 -11.85 9.01 -18.84
N ALA A 109 -11.86 9.93 -19.80
CA ALA A 109 -13.09 10.33 -20.47
C ALA A 109 -13.73 9.20 -21.29
N HIS A 110 -12.92 8.26 -21.78
CA HIS A 110 -13.42 7.09 -22.50
C HIS A 110 -14.08 6.06 -21.56
N LEU A 111 -13.43 5.78 -20.42
CA LEU A 111 -13.86 4.75 -19.47
C LEU A 111 -14.99 5.22 -18.54
N ASN A 112 -15.01 6.49 -18.15
CA ASN A 112 -15.92 6.97 -17.11
C ASN A 112 -17.37 7.05 -17.61
N ARG A 113 -18.16 6.03 -17.28
CA ARG A 113 -19.63 5.97 -17.43
C ARG A 113 -20.36 5.92 -16.08
N CYS A 114 -19.67 6.24 -14.98
CA CYS A 114 -20.22 6.13 -13.65
C CYS A 114 -21.31 7.20 -13.40
N GLN A 115 -22.48 6.75 -12.93
CA GLN A 115 -23.61 7.64 -12.62
C GLN A 115 -23.40 8.41 -11.31
N THR A 116 -22.71 7.83 -10.34
CA THR A 116 -22.53 8.43 -9.00
C THR A 116 -21.15 9.08 -8.83
N ALA A 117 -21.08 10.14 -8.03
CA ALA A 117 -19.81 10.79 -7.71
C ALA A 117 -18.84 9.89 -6.94
N PHE A 118 -19.35 8.99 -6.10
CA PHE A 118 -18.52 7.98 -5.43
C PHE A 118 -17.95 6.96 -6.41
N GLY A 119 -18.76 6.48 -7.37
CA GLY A 119 -18.29 5.59 -8.43
C GLY A 119 -17.19 6.23 -9.29
N ARG A 120 -17.34 7.51 -9.66
CA ARG A 120 -16.28 8.26 -10.35
C ARG A 120 -14.99 8.32 -9.53
N ARG A 121 -15.08 8.62 -8.22
CA ARG A 121 -13.90 8.67 -7.35
C ARG A 121 -13.19 7.32 -7.27
N LEU A 122 -13.95 6.22 -7.13
CA LEU A 122 -13.40 4.87 -7.06
C LEU A 122 -12.77 4.43 -8.40
N LEU A 123 -13.44 4.67 -9.53
CA LEU A 123 -12.90 4.34 -10.84
C LEU A 123 -11.60 5.10 -11.10
N ARG A 124 -11.51 6.37 -10.68
CA ARG A 124 -10.30 7.18 -10.84
C ARG A 124 -9.12 6.57 -10.08
N GLU A 125 -9.37 6.09 -8.86
CA GLU A 125 -8.36 5.36 -8.08
C GLU A 125 -7.92 4.08 -8.79
N TRP A 126 -8.87 3.29 -9.32
CA TRP A 126 -8.57 2.02 -10.00
C TRP A 126 -7.77 2.19 -11.29
N VAL A 127 -8.05 3.23 -12.07
CA VAL A 127 -7.33 3.51 -13.32
C VAL A 127 -5.89 3.96 -13.01
N CYS A 128 -5.67 4.75 -11.95
CA CYS A 128 -4.34 5.16 -11.52
C CYS A 128 -3.54 4.06 -10.81
N ARG A 129 -4.22 3.02 -10.31
CA ARG A 129 -3.62 1.88 -9.62
C ARG A 129 -4.13 0.58 -10.23
N PRO A 130 -3.65 0.18 -11.43
CA PRO A 130 -4.05 -1.07 -12.05
C PRO A 130 -3.63 -2.28 -11.19
N LEU A 131 -4.45 -3.33 -11.15
CA LEU A 131 -4.10 -4.58 -10.48
C LEU A 131 -3.06 -5.37 -11.30
N VAL A 132 -2.15 -6.08 -10.62
CA VAL A 132 -1.14 -6.95 -11.28
C VAL A 132 -1.35 -8.44 -11.03
N ARG A 133 -2.14 -8.80 -10.02
CA ARG A 133 -2.39 -10.19 -9.66
C ARG A 133 -3.48 -10.76 -10.56
N VAL A 134 -3.16 -11.81 -11.31
CA VAL A 134 -4.07 -12.46 -12.27
C VAL A 134 -5.41 -12.85 -11.61
N GLY A 135 -5.39 -13.38 -10.39
CA GLY A 135 -6.62 -13.73 -9.67
C GLY A 135 -7.50 -12.52 -9.35
N ASP A 136 -6.91 -11.37 -9.02
CA ASP A 136 -7.67 -10.15 -8.72
C ASP A 136 -8.25 -9.53 -10.00
N ILE A 137 -7.50 -9.64 -11.11
CA ILE A 137 -7.95 -9.22 -12.43
C ILE A 137 -9.13 -10.09 -12.89
N GLY A 138 -9.02 -11.42 -12.78
CA GLY A 138 -10.08 -12.36 -13.11
C GLY A 138 -11.37 -12.07 -12.34
N ARG A 139 -11.27 -11.86 -11.02
CA ARG A 139 -12.42 -11.47 -10.18
C ARG A 139 -13.11 -10.18 -10.65
N ARG A 140 -12.36 -9.21 -11.19
CA ARG A 140 -12.98 -7.99 -11.77
C ARG A 140 -13.66 -8.28 -13.11
N GLN A 141 -13.09 -9.16 -13.93
CA GLN A 141 -13.67 -9.53 -15.22
C GLN A 141 -15.00 -10.28 -15.06
N GLU A 142 -15.09 -11.18 -14.08
CA GLU A 142 -16.33 -11.89 -13.71
C GLU A 142 -17.49 -10.95 -13.35
N GLY A 143 -17.20 -9.74 -12.86
CA GLY A 143 -18.24 -8.77 -12.52
C GLY A 143 -18.83 -8.02 -13.73
N VAL A 144 -18.23 -8.16 -14.91
CA VAL A 144 -18.62 -7.42 -16.14
C VAL A 144 -19.02 -8.34 -17.28
N GLY A 145 -18.43 -9.54 -17.37
CA GLY A 145 -18.76 -10.58 -18.35
C GLY A 145 -20.03 -11.34 -17.99
#